data_AF-A0A7W1B8A5-F1
#
_entry.id   AF-A0A7W1B8A5-F1
#
_cell.length_a   1.000
_cell.length_b   1.000
_cell.length_c   1.000
_cell.angle_alpha   90.00
_cell.angle_beta   90.00
_cell.angle_gamma   90.00
#
_symmetry.space_group_name_H-M   'P 1'
#
loop_
_entity.id
_entity.type
_entity.pdbx_description
1 polymer ?
#
loop_
_entity_poly.entity_id
_entity_poly.type
_entity_poly.pdbx_seq_one_letter_code
_entity_poly.pdbx_strand_id
1 'polypeptide(L)'
;MRSSLCAALAAIGIGVPAIAVAELPMMDREKPVVCARDTRGHAWRLQCDPVAKVCLYAANDELDSTGEPVKPLERATSCTFDEPFDRKQLESAGYTMRPARADAPWGWTRDDRGRVFQVNFDLRRRVYFGAAYTPQKVLELPFQSTRTSIDFGFLVLDIPHGRTRHRIRLVEGEVHLEPFSAELTLAHWDFSHRFLDPLLRITTFVGEPSRHDVTLNLGMWTEAGGLELHRTAAGNAQLWKHATANVTIDLWQSDSLDSYARLRTGLGLEGQHDDVNGYRSALTAGSAFELDVVVDDAGFHNVRFELGHELPRYFVAPPNRDKLAQRLRAKLQYEAIVLAINDQPLTLKVAAGGEKRDDIPGVPDQWAFVMDAGLRFSLWAPPRPR
;
A
#
# COMPACT_ATOMS: atom_id res chain seq x y z
N MET A 1 26.55 -35.57 10.55
CA MET A 1 26.91 -34.17 10.88
C MET A 1 25.71 -33.31 10.57
N ARG A 2 25.05 -32.76 11.59
CA ARG A 2 23.90 -31.86 11.47
C ARG A 2 24.44 -30.42 11.51
N SER A 3 24.25 -29.65 10.45
CA SER A 3 24.50 -28.20 10.46
C SER A 3 23.16 -27.48 10.31
N SER A 4 22.63 -27.02 11.44
CA SER A 4 21.49 -26.11 11.49
C SER A 4 21.95 -24.71 11.06
N LEU A 5 21.45 -24.24 9.92
CA LEU A 5 21.51 -22.83 9.56
C LEU A 5 20.34 -22.11 10.27
N CYS A 6 20.63 -21.48 11.41
CA CYS A 6 19.77 -20.45 11.97
C CYS A 6 20.13 -19.13 11.27
N ALA A 7 19.26 -18.66 10.37
CA ALA A 7 19.31 -17.31 9.85
C ALA A 7 18.82 -16.34 10.93
N ALA A 8 19.73 -15.52 11.44
CA ALA A 8 19.40 -14.44 12.37
C ALA A 8 18.77 -13.28 11.61
N LEU A 9 17.48 -13.02 11.86
CA LEU A 9 16.80 -11.77 11.52
C LEU A 9 17.32 -10.68 12.46
N ALA A 10 18.15 -9.78 11.93
CA ALA A 10 18.52 -8.55 12.64
C ALA A 10 17.37 -7.54 12.54
N ALA A 11 16.54 -7.49 13.58
CA ALA A 11 15.56 -6.42 13.77
C ALA A 11 16.31 -5.14 14.16
N ILE A 12 16.43 -4.19 13.24
CA ILE A 12 16.88 -2.83 13.56
C ILE A 12 15.67 -2.08 14.12
N GLY A 13 15.45 -2.21 15.42
CA GLY A 13 14.49 -1.41 16.17
C GLY A 13 15.10 -0.04 16.44
N ILE A 14 14.74 0.97 15.65
CA ILE A 14 14.94 2.37 16.04
C ILE A 14 13.83 2.70 17.05
N GLY A 15 14.05 2.32 18.29
CA GLY A 15 13.22 2.74 19.42
C GLY A 15 13.59 4.17 19.79
N VAL A 16 12.89 5.15 19.20
CA VAL A 16 12.87 6.50 19.78
C VAL A 16 12.02 6.39 21.05
N PRO A 17 12.55 6.71 22.25
CA PRO A 17 11.76 6.69 23.46
C PRO A 17 10.63 7.72 23.33
N ALA A 18 9.39 7.24 23.29
CA ALA A 18 8.22 8.10 23.45
C ALA A 18 8.27 8.68 24.88
N ILE A 19 8.66 9.95 24.99
CA ILE A 19 8.47 10.72 26.22
C ILE A 19 6.97 10.77 26.43
N ALA A 20 6.47 10.08 27.47
CA ALA A 20 5.06 10.06 27.83
C ALA A 20 4.67 11.44 28.39
N VAL A 21 4.42 12.39 27.49
CA VAL A 21 3.63 13.59 27.78
C VAL A 21 2.21 13.10 28.04
N ALA A 22 1.58 13.56 29.11
CA ALA A 22 0.20 13.20 29.43
C ALA A 22 -0.68 13.55 28.23
N GLU A 23 -1.14 12.52 27.51
CA GLU A 23 -1.77 12.70 26.21
C GLU A 23 -3.14 13.36 26.38
N LEU A 24 -3.30 14.56 25.82
CA LEU A 24 -4.57 15.27 25.88
C LEU A 24 -5.66 14.45 25.13
N PRO A 25 -6.83 14.22 25.76
CA PRO A 25 -7.93 13.53 25.10
C PRO A 25 -8.37 14.33 23.86
N MET A 26 -8.78 13.65 22.80
CA MET A 26 -9.36 14.28 21.61
C MET A 26 -10.88 14.34 21.74
N MET A 27 -11.48 15.45 21.31
CA MET A 27 -12.93 15.57 21.18
C MET A 27 -13.44 14.59 20.11
N ASP A 28 -14.59 13.99 20.39
CA ASP A 28 -15.28 13.08 19.49
C ASP A 28 -15.99 13.87 18.38
N ARG A 29 -15.64 13.61 17.13
CA ARG A 29 -16.23 14.29 15.98
C ARG A 29 -17.73 14.02 15.81
N GLU A 30 -18.22 12.88 16.29
CA GLU A 30 -19.61 12.46 16.13
C GLU A 30 -20.54 13.10 17.17
N LYS A 31 -19.97 13.76 18.19
CA LYS A 31 -20.72 14.47 19.24
C LYS A 31 -20.77 15.97 18.96
N PRO A 32 -21.85 16.65 19.36
CA PRO A 32 -21.98 18.10 19.18
C PRO A 32 -20.87 18.85 19.93
N VAL A 33 -20.43 19.96 19.34
CA VAL A 33 -19.43 20.88 19.91
C VAL A 33 -20.05 22.25 20.02
N VAL A 34 -20.02 22.82 21.21
CA VAL A 34 -20.49 24.19 21.49
C VAL A 34 -19.30 25.13 21.50
N CYS A 35 -19.43 26.32 20.93
CA CYS A 35 -18.40 27.35 21.00
C CYS A 35 -18.75 28.45 22.00
N ALA A 36 -17.76 28.79 22.79
CA ALA A 36 -17.78 29.74 23.87
C ALA A 36 -16.79 30.86 23.61
N ARG A 37 -17.04 32.06 24.13
CA ARG A 37 -16.01 33.11 24.21
C ARG A 37 -15.63 33.36 25.65
N ASP A 38 -14.34 33.46 25.92
CA ASP A 38 -13.86 33.92 27.23
C ASP A 38 -13.93 35.45 27.36
N THR A 39 -13.52 35.96 28.53
CA THR A 39 -13.50 37.40 28.81
C THR A 39 -12.52 38.20 27.97
N ARG A 40 -11.57 37.53 27.31
CA ARG A 40 -10.62 38.12 26.35
C ARG A 40 -11.14 38.05 24.91
N GLY A 41 -12.30 37.42 24.71
CA GLY A 41 -12.93 37.23 23.40
C GLY A 41 -12.44 36.00 22.64
N HIS A 42 -11.55 35.18 23.22
CA HIS A 42 -11.02 33.98 22.58
C HIS A 42 -12.11 32.91 22.51
N ALA A 43 -12.20 32.26 21.35
CA ALA A 43 -13.18 31.20 21.12
C ALA A 43 -12.65 29.84 21.61
N TRP A 44 -13.47 29.17 22.40
CA TRP A 44 -13.21 27.85 22.98
C TRP A 44 -14.28 26.86 22.52
N ARG A 45 -13.84 25.66 22.15
CA ARG A 45 -14.68 24.52 21.81
C ARG A 45 -14.94 23.71 23.06
N LEU A 46 -16.17 23.21 23.20
CA LEU A 46 -16.61 22.48 24.37
C LEU A 46 -17.38 21.24 23.96
N GLN A 47 -17.05 20.12 24.62
CA GLN A 47 -17.76 18.87 24.48
C GLN A 47 -17.94 18.24 25.85
N CYS A 48 -19.17 18.31 26.37
CA CYS A 48 -19.50 17.84 27.70
C CYS A 48 -20.24 16.50 27.66
N ASP A 49 -19.80 15.57 28.50
CA ASP A 49 -20.51 14.34 28.80
C ASP A 49 -21.39 14.54 30.05
N PRO A 50 -22.73 14.55 29.92
CA PRO A 50 -23.64 14.80 31.04
C PRO A 50 -23.68 13.65 32.05
N VAL A 51 -23.30 12.43 31.65
CA VAL A 51 -23.29 11.22 32.50
C VAL A 51 -22.01 11.19 33.32
N ALA A 52 -20.85 11.35 32.66
CA ALA A 52 -19.56 11.35 33.33
C ALA A 52 -19.27 12.67 34.06
N LYS A 53 -20.04 13.73 33.77
CA LYS A 53 -19.81 15.10 34.27
C LYS A 53 -18.40 15.60 33.95
N VAL A 54 -17.92 15.31 32.73
CA VAL A 54 -16.62 15.79 32.23
C VAL A 54 -16.85 16.66 31.01
N CYS A 55 -16.25 17.85 30.99
CA CYS A 55 -16.28 18.76 29.86
C CYS A 55 -14.89 18.90 29.27
N LEU A 56 -14.72 18.42 28.04
CA LEU A 56 -13.53 18.65 27.25
C LEU A 56 -13.55 20.07 26.71
N TYR A 57 -12.44 20.79 26.80
CA TYR A 57 -12.29 22.11 26.22
C TYR A 57 -11.00 22.24 25.40
N ALA A 58 -11.09 22.93 24.26
CA ALA A 58 -9.97 23.16 23.33
C ALA A 58 -10.10 24.56 22.71
N ALA A 59 -8.99 25.16 22.27
CA ALA A 59 -9.07 26.40 21.49
C ALA A 59 -9.84 26.16 20.17
N ASN A 60 -10.53 27.18 19.66
CA ASN A 60 -11.21 27.12 18.36
C ASN A 60 -10.31 27.54 17.17
N ASP A 61 -9.06 27.88 17.46
CA ASP A 61 -8.06 28.35 16.52
C ASP A 61 -6.76 27.58 16.74
N GLU A 62 -5.92 27.51 15.71
CA GLU A 62 -4.54 27.08 15.86
C GLU A 62 -3.75 28.10 16.65
N LEU A 63 -2.90 27.61 17.54
CA LEU A 63 -2.10 28.42 18.45
C LEU A 63 -0.65 28.51 17.98
N ASP A 64 -0.02 29.67 18.18
CA ASP A 64 1.42 29.82 17.95
C ASP A 64 2.25 29.22 19.11
N SER A 65 3.56 29.46 19.10
CA SER A 65 4.46 29.04 20.18
C SER A 65 4.22 29.77 21.50
N THR A 66 3.52 30.90 21.50
CA THR A 66 3.17 31.69 22.69
C THR A 66 1.77 31.37 23.23
N GLY A 67 0.99 30.57 22.49
CA GLY A 67 -0.37 30.19 22.86
C GLY A 67 -1.44 31.15 22.33
N GLU A 68 -1.07 32.06 21.42
CA GLU A 68 -1.99 33.03 20.84
C GLU A 68 -2.65 32.47 19.56
N PRO A 69 -3.92 32.81 19.29
CA PRO A 69 -4.63 32.39 18.09
C PRO A 69 -3.99 32.93 16.81
N VAL A 70 -3.72 32.06 15.84
CA VAL A 70 -3.11 32.43 14.55
C VAL A 70 -4.10 32.34 13.40
N LYS A 71 -4.82 31.21 13.31
CA LYS A 71 -5.77 30.96 12.23
C LYS A 71 -6.86 29.96 12.67
N PRO A 72 -8.02 29.92 11.99
CA PRO A 72 -9.06 28.95 12.27
C PRO A 72 -8.57 27.50 12.13
N LEU A 73 -9.13 26.58 12.94
CA LEU A 73 -8.81 25.17 12.86
C LEU A 73 -9.24 24.55 11.52
N GLU A 74 -8.29 24.01 10.78
CA GLU A 74 -8.58 23.25 9.56
C GLU A 74 -9.25 21.91 9.90
N ARG A 75 -10.24 21.48 9.10
CA ARG A 75 -10.93 20.17 9.22
C ARG A 75 -11.70 19.91 10.53
N ALA A 76 -11.85 20.90 11.41
CA ALA A 76 -12.70 20.78 12.60
C ALA A 76 -14.19 20.86 12.24
N THR A 77 -15.04 20.25 13.06
CA THR A 77 -16.50 20.41 12.93
C THR A 77 -16.89 21.87 13.21
N SER A 78 -17.83 22.44 12.48
CA SER A 78 -18.35 23.78 12.82
C SER A 78 -19.04 23.74 14.18
N CYS A 79 -18.82 24.75 15.01
CA CYS A 79 -19.50 24.90 16.29
C CYS A 79 -20.49 26.08 16.21
N THR A 80 -21.57 26.03 16.99
CA THR A 80 -22.52 27.13 17.14
C THR A 80 -22.15 28.01 18.34
N PHE A 81 -22.45 29.32 18.25
CA PHE A 81 -22.22 30.32 19.30
C PHE A 81 -23.51 30.63 20.09
N ASP A 82 -24.49 29.75 20.04
CA ASP A 82 -25.86 30.06 20.46
C ASP A 82 -26.06 30.09 21.99
N GLU A 83 -25.07 29.65 22.77
CA GLU A 83 -25.15 29.64 24.24
C GLU A 83 -23.97 30.37 24.90
N PRO A 84 -24.23 31.32 25.83
CA PRO A 84 -23.18 31.92 26.64
C PRO A 84 -22.59 30.85 27.57
N PHE A 85 -21.29 30.60 27.41
CA PHE A 85 -20.57 29.67 28.27
C PHE A 85 -20.15 30.34 29.57
N ASP A 86 -20.65 29.82 30.69
CA ASP A 86 -20.13 30.13 32.02
C ASP A 86 -19.45 28.89 32.62
N ARG A 87 -18.12 28.91 32.60
CA ARG A 87 -17.29 27.86 33.23
C ARG A 87 -17.66 27.66 34.70
N LYS A 88 -17.91 28.74 35.46
CA LYS A 88 -18.26 28.64 36.88
C LYS A 88 -19.61 27.97 37.08
N GLN A 89 -20.56 28.24 36.18
CA GLN A 89 -21.85 27.57 36.19
C GLN A 89 -21.70 26.06 35.94
N LEU A 90 -20.87 25.64 34.98
CA LEU A 90 -20.62 24.22 34.73
C LEU A 90 -19.87 23.55 35.88
N GLU A 91 -18.84 24.19 36.44
CA GLU A 91 -18.10 23.66 37.59
C GLU A 91 -19.01 23.56 38.84
N SER A 92 -19.89 24.54 39.08
CA SER A 92 -20.88 24.48 40.18
C SER A 92 -21.97 23.42 39.94
N ALA A 93 -22.27 23.09 38.68
CA ALA A 93 -23.12 21.97 38.30
C ALA A 93 -22.42 20.60 38.38
N GLY A 94 -21.18 20.56 38.90
CA GLY A 94 -20.39 19.36 39.16
C GLY A 94 -19.57 18.87 37.97
N TYR A 95 -19.44 19.65 36.89
CA TYR A 95 -18.60 19.26 35.75
C TYR A 95 -17.11 19.47 36.04
N THR A 96 -16.30 18.49 35.68
CA THR A 96 -14.84 18.61 35.67
C THR A 96 -14.37 19.05 34.28
N MET A 97 -13.79 20.25 34.20
CA MET A 97 -13.20 20.77 32.97
C MET A 97 -11.84 20.09 32.71
N ARG A 98 -11.66 19.49 31.54
CA ARG A 98 -10.39 18.87 31.12
C ARG A 98 -9.90 19.45 29.80
N PRO A 99 -8.63 19.87 29.72
CA PRO A 99 -8.05 20.30 28.45
C PRO A 99 -8.06 19.13 27.47
N ALA A 100 -8.32 19.43 26.21
CA ALA A 100 -8.48 18.46 25.14
C ALA A 100 -7.95 19.01 23.82
N ARG A 101 -7.76 18.12 22.85
CA ARG A 101 -7.55 18.46 21.45
C ARG A 101 -8.90 18.58 20.76
N ALA A 102 -9.06 19.59 19.89
CA ALA A 102 -10.24 19.72 19.06
C ALA A 102 -10.42 18.49 18.15
N ASP A 103 -11.64 18.25 17.70
CA ASP A 103 -11.96 17.11 16.86
C ASP A 103 -11.22 17.15 15.52
N ALA A 104 -11.00 15.96 14.95
CA ALA A 104 -10.39 15.74 13.65
C ALA A 104 -11.15 14.63 12.90
N PRO A 105 -11.19 14.65 11.56
CA PRO A 105 -11.79 13.58 10.78
C PRO A 105 -10.97 12.29 10.90
N TRP A 106 -11.58 11.16 10.53
CA TRP A 106 -10.90 9.87 10.52
C TRP A 106 -9.57 9.93 9.75
N GLY A 107 -8.53 9.35 10.35
CA GLY A 107 -7.17 9.33 9.82
C GLY A 107 -6.36 10.60 10.02
N TRP A 108 -6.91 11.59 10.71
CA TRP A 108 -6.23 12.81 11.12
C TRP A 108 -6.25 12.94 12.64
N THR A 109 -5.25 13.63 13.17
CA THR A 109 -5.22 14.06 14.58
C THR A 109 -4.70 15.49 14.66
N ARG A 110 -4.59 16.01 15.88
CA ARG A 110 -4.00 17.33 16.16
C ARG A 110 -2.84 17.22 17.13
N ASP A 111 -1.93 18.17 17.01
CA ASP A 111 -0.96 18.44 18.06
C ASP A 111 -1.55 19.36 19.15
N ASP A 112 -0.75 19.66 20.17
CA ASP A 112 -1.16 20.50 21.29
C ASP A 112 -1.45 21.95 20.89
N ARG A 113 -1.02 22.38 19.70
CA ARG A 113 -1.28 23.71 19.13
C ARG A 113 -2.51 23.72 18.22
N GLY A 114 -3.20 22.60 18.08
CA GLY A 114 -4.37 22.47 17.22
C GLY A 114 -4.05 22.27 15.74
N ARG A 115 -2.77 22.14 15.35
CA ARG A 115 -2.35 21.89 13.96
C ARG A 115 -2.74 20.47 13.58
N VAL A 116 -3.46 20.33 12.47
CA VAL A 116 -3.94 19.03 12.00
C VAL A 116 -2.84 18.31 11.22
N PHE A 117 -2.69 17.01 11.42
CA PHE A 117 -1.78 16.15 10.65
C PHE A 117 -2.35 14.75 10.47
N GLN A 118 -1.93 14.08 9.41
CA GLN A 118 -2.44 12.76 9.03
C GLN A 118 -1.70 11.65 9.80
N VAL A 119 -2.46 10.68 10.32
CA VAL A 119 -1.96 9.52 11.09
C VAL A 119 -2.39 8.18 10.51
N ASN A 120 -3.09 8.22 9.38
CA ASN A 120 -3.53 7.03 8.66
C ASN A 120 -3.27 7.28 7.17
N PHE A 121 -2.63 6.35 6.47
CA PHE A 121 -2.27 6.55 5.07
C PHE A 121 -2.66 5.34 4.22
N ASP A 122 -3.31 5.62 3.09
CA ASP A 122 -3.57 4.65 2.05
C ASP A 122 -2.41 4.65 1.04
N LEU A 123 -1.41 3.82 1.30
CA LEU A 123 -0.25 3.60 0.42
C LEU A 123 -0.64 3.00 -0.94
N ARG A 124 -1.90 2.65 -1.16
CA ARG A 124 -2.37 2.14 -2.44
C ARG A 124 -2.91 3.23 -3.32
N ARG A 125 -3.24 4.42 -2.80
CA ARG A 125 -3.81 5.55 -3.53
C ARG A 125 -2.84 6.72 -3.53
N ARG A 126 -1.75 6.61 -4.28
CA ARG A 126 -0.67 7.60 -4.24
C ARG A 126 0.08 7.68 -5.56
N VAL A 127 0.84 8.75 -5.68
CA VAL A 127 2.02 8.81 -6.56
C VAL A 127 3.23 8.47 -5.70
N TYR A 128 4.17 7.68 -6.19
CA TYR A 128 5.39 7.41 -5.46
C TYR A 128 6.62 7.44 -6.36
N PHE A 129 7.73 7.83 -5.76
CA PHE A 129 9.06 7.75 -6.34
C PHE A 129 10.01 7.23 -5.27
N GLY A 130 10.84 6.27 -5.62
CA GLY A 130 11.78 5.64 -4.72
C GLY A 130 13.11 5.36 -5.38
N ALA A 131 14.10 5.17 -4.50
CA ALA A 131 15.41 4.70 -4.85
C ALA A 131 15.78 3.59 -3.88
N ALA A 132 16.34 2.50 -4.40
CA ALA A 132 16.75 1.35 -3.63
C ALA A 132 18.15 0.88 -4.04
N TYR A 133 18.83 0.29 -3.06
CA TYR A 133 20.01 -0.51 -3.30
C TYR A 133 19.59 -1.94 -3.62
N THR A 134 20.12 -2.50 -4.71
CA THR A 134 19.62 -3.74 -5.32
C THR A 134 20.73 -4.77 -5.54
N PRO A 135 21.20 -5.50 -4.52
CA PRO A 135 22.17 -6.57 -4.76
C PRO A 135 21.55 -7.69 -5.60
N GLN A 136 22.12 -7.96 -6.77
CA GLN A 136 21.76 -9.11 -7.60
C GLN A 136 22.71 -10.28 -7.30
N LYS A 137 22.15 -11.46 -6.99
CA LYS A 137 22.93 -12.69 -6.79
C LYS A 137 22.69 -13.66 -7.94
N VAL A 138 23.76 -13.96 -8.66
CA VAL A 138 23.93 -15.27 -9.30
C VAL A 138 24.65 -16.12 -8.26
N LEU A 139 24.22 -17.37 -8.05
CA LEU A 139 24.59 -18.26 -6.92
C LEU A 139 26.10 -18.39 -6.62
N GLU A 140 26.97 -17.96 -7.52
CA GLU A 140 28.43 -18.12 -7.44
C GLU A 140 29.17 -16.99 -6.67
N LEU A 141 28.63 -15.75 -6.57
CA LEU A 141 29.32 -14.61 -5.92
C LEU A 141 28.35 -13.71 -5.12
N PRO A 142 28.10 -14.00 -3.83
CA PRO A 142 26.95 -13.46 -3.09
C PRO A 142 27.04 -12.01 -2.58
N PHE A 143 28.15 -11.28 -2.79
CA PHE A 143 28.37 -9.95 -2.18
C PHE A 143 29.03 -8.89 -3.10
N GLN A 144 29.08 -9.11 -4.42
CA GLN A 144 29.83 -8.24 -5.35
C GLN A 144 28.98 -7.24 -6.16
N SER A 145 27.73 -6.94 -5.76
CA SER A 145 26.86 -6.06 -6.55
C SER A 145 26.71 -4.66 -5.92
N THR A 146 27.04 -3.61 -6.67
CA THR A 146 26.85 -2.18 -6.32
C THR A 146 25.62 -1.56 -6.99
N ARG A 147 24.66 -2.39 -7.42
CA ARG A 147 23.54 -1.97 -8.26
C ARG A 147 22.53 -1.10 -7.48
N THR A 148 22.07 -0.04 -8.14
CA THR A 148 21.00 0.85 -7.66
C THR A 148 19.78 0.69 -8.55
N SER A 149 18.59 0.69 -7.96
CA SER A 149 17.32 0.78 -8.66
C SER A 149 16.56 2.06 -8.31
N ILE A 150 15.76 2.52 -9.26
CA ILE A 150 14.82 3.62 -9.13
C ILE A 150 13.45 3.06 -9.47
N ASP A 151 12.47 3.27 -8.60
CA ASP A 151 11.10 2.80 -8.81
C ASP A 151 10.08 3.92 -8.68
N PHE A 152 9.04 3.89 -9.51
CA PHE A 152 8.02 4.93 -9.54
C PHE A 152 6.64 4.39 -9.91
N GLY A 153 5.59 5.11 -9.52
CA GLY A 153 4.21 4.81 -9.88
C GLY A 153 3.33 6.06 -9.80
N PHE A 154 2.57 6.35 -10.86
CA PHE A 154 2.06 7.70 -11.12
C PHE A 154 0.58 7.94 -10.85
N LEU A 155 -0.26 6.92 -10.64
CA LEU A 155 -1.62 7.13 -10.14
C LEU A 155 -2.26 5.79 -9.77
N VAL A 156 -2.95 5.72 -8.65
CA VAL A 156 -3.92 4.63 -8.39
C VAL A 156 -5.29 5.23 -8.13
N LEU A 157 -6.20 5.07 -9.09
CA LEU A 157 -7.60 5.40 -8.89
C LEU A 157 -8.31 4.18 -8.33
N ASP A 158 -8.94 4.39 -7.19
CA ASP A 158 -9.75 3.39 -6.53
C ASP A 158 -11.19 3.88 -6.46
N ILE A 159 -12.08 3.18 -7.15
CA ILE A 159 -13.50 3.51 -7.23
C ILE A 159 -14.27 2.37 -6.54
N PRO A 160 -14.54 2.48 -5.24
CA PRO A 160 -15.42 1.55 -4.55
C PRO A 160 -16.87 1.84 -4.93
N HIS A 161 -17.62 0.79 -5.28
CA HIS A 161 -19.06 0.84 -5.51
C HIS A 161 -19.74 -0.35 -4.84
N GLY A 162 -20.12 -0.18 -3.58
CA GLY A 162 -20.70 -1.25 -2.77
C GLY A 162 -19.72 -2.42 -2.61
N ARG A 163 -20.01 -3.53 -3.29
CA ARG A 163 -19.18 -4.77 -3.25
C ARG A 163 -18.21 -4.90 -4.42
N THR A 164 -18.13 -3.86 -5.24
CA THR A 164 -17.25 -3.81 -6.40
C THR A 164 -16.12 -2.81 -6.12
N ARG A 165 -14.91 -3.16 -6.53
CA ARG A 165 -13.75 -2.28 -6.47
C ARG A 165 -13.02 -2.29 -7.80
N HIS A 166 -12.82 -1.09 -8.36
CA HIS A 166 -11.97 -0.90 -9.54
C HIS A 166 -10.67 -0.24 -9.10
N ARG A 167 -9.55 -0.84 -9.44
CA ARG A 167 -8.19 -0.31 -9.22
C ARG A 167 -7.55 -0.08 -10.58
N ILE A 168 -7.27 1.18 -10.89
CA ILE A 168 -6.55 1.56 -12.12
C ILE A 168 -5.19 2.05 -11.67
N ARG A 169 -4.10 1.49 -12.19
CA ARG A 169 -2.78 2.12 -12.04
C ARG A 169 -2.19 2.49 -13.38
N LEU A 170 -1.56 3.66 -13.39
CA LEU A 170 -0.98 4.26 -14.58
C LEU A 170 0.51 4.49 -14.35
N VAL A 171 1.30 4.12 -15.35
CA VAL A 171 2.74 4.40 -15.44
C VAL A 171 3.45 3.95 -14.16
N GLU A 172 3.65 2.64 -14.04
CA GLU A 172 4.47 2.02 -13.01
C GLU A 172 5.76 1.51 -13.64
N GLY A 173 6.90 1.74 -13.00
CA GLY A 173 8.16 1.27 -13.55
C GLY A 173 9.26 1.11 -12.52
N GLU A 174 10.23 0.31 -12.90
CA GLU A 174 11.45 0.05 -12.14
C GLU A 174 12.62 0.04 -13.12
N VAL A 175 13.65 0.84 -12.80
CA VAL A 175 14.87 0.94 -13.61
C VAL A 175 16.04 0.57 -12.73
N HIS A 176 16.85 -0.35 -13.20
CA HIS A 176 18.11 -0.72 -12.59
C HIS A 176 19.27 -0.22 -13.44
N LEU A 177 20.31 0.31 -12.79
CA LEU A 177 21.39 1.00 -13.51
C LEU A 177 22.51 0.07 -14.00
N GLU A 178 22.89 -0.95 -13.23
CA GLU A 178 24.03 -1.81 -13.58
C GLU A 178 23.85 -3.27 -13.09
N PRO A 179 23.68 -4.26 -13.99
CA PRO A 179 23.43 -4.09 -15.42
C PRO A 179 22.12 -3.34 -15.67
N PHE A 180 22.08 -2.56 -16.74
CA PHE A 180 20.89 -1.80 -17.11
C PHE A 180 19.74 -2.75 -17.42
N SER A 181 18.63 -2.56 -16.70
CA SER A 181 17.34 -3.13 -17.06
C SER A 181 16.23 -2.16 -16.68
N ALA A 182 15.14 -2.16 -17.44
CA ALA A 182 13.99 -1.33 -17.15
C ALA A 182 12.72 -2.12 -17.38
N GLU A 183 11.79 -2.04 -16.45
CA GLU A 183 10.42 -2.53 -16.61
C GLU A 183 9.49 -1.32 -16.48
N LEU A 184 8.57 -1.17 -17.44
CA LEU A 184 7.56 -0.12 -17.46
C LEU A 184 6.22 -0.75 -17.82
N THR A 185 5.18 -0.38 -17.09
CA THR A 185 3.78 -0.70 -17.37
C THR A 185 2.99 0.59 -17.51
N LEU A 186 2.34 0.80 -18.65
CA LEU A 186 1.60 2.02 -18.96
C LEU A 186 0.27 2.07 -18.23
N ALA A 187 -0.51 0.99 -18.27
CA ALA A 187 -1.79 0.94 -17.61
C ALA A 187 -2.12 -0.48 -17.16
N HIS A 188 -2.69 -0.58 -15.97
CA HIS A 188 -3.38 -1.78 -15.55
C HIS A 188 -4.73 -1.44 -14.92
N TRP A 189 -5.67 -2.35 -15.07
CA TRP A 189 -7.00 -2.26 -14.49
C TRP A 189 -7.34 -3.59 -13.82
N ASP A 190 -7.74 -3.51 -12.56
CA ASP A 190 -8.15 -4.62 -11.72
C ASP A 190 -9.56 -4.35 -11.21
N PHE A 191 -10.45 -5.28 -11.51
CA PHE A 191 -11.83 -5.32 -11.06
C PHE A 191 -11.98 -6.47 -10.09
N SER A 192 -12.50 -6.19 -8.90
CA SER A 192 -12.80 -7.21 -7.88
C SER A 192 -14.25 -7.07 -7.44
N HIS A 193 -14.97 -8.18 -7.35
CA HIS A 193 -16.36 -8.20 -6.90
C HIS A 193 -16.61 -9.27 -5.85
N ARG A 194 -17.21 -8.86 -4.73
CA ARG A 194 -17.64 -9.76 -3.65
C ARG A 194 -19.10 -10.14 -3.81
N PHE A 195 -19.35 -11.44 -3.98
CA PHE A 195 -20.70 -11.98 -4.06
C PHE A 195 -21.30 -12.18 -2.66
N LEU A 196 -22.60 -11.95 -2.53
CA LEU A 196 -23.33 -12.17 -1.27
C LEU A 196 -23.54 -13.65 -0.97
N ASP A 197 -23.98 -14.37 -1.99
CA ASP A 197 -24.38 -15.75 -1.83
C ASP A 197 -23.11 -16.62 -1.84
N PRO A 198 -22.90 -17.43 -0.79
CA PRO A 198 -21.77 -18.34 -0.79
C PRO A 198 -21.95 -19.35 -1.91
N LEU A 199 -20.87 -19.57 -2.67
CA LEU A 199 -20.84 -20.61 -3.68
C LEU A 199 -20.95 -21.98 -3.02
N LEU A 200 -20.19 -22.18 -1.93
CA LEU A 200 -20.14 -23.43 -1.19
C LEU A 200 -20.46 -23.17 0.29
N ARG A 201 -21.27 -24.06 0.86
CA ARG A 201 -21.61 -24.08 2.29
C ARG A 201 -21.05 -25.36 2.87
N ILE A 202 -19.94 -25.25 3.59
CA ILE A 202 -19.28 -26.41 4.22
C ILE A 202 -19.79 -26.50 5.65
N THR A 203 -20.49 -27.59 5.98
CA THR A 203 -20.91 -27.84 7.36
C THR A 203 -19.96 -28.87 7.97
N THR A 204 -19.34 -28.53 9.10
CA THR A 204 -18.51 -29.47 9.84
C THR A 204 -19.31 -30.05 10.99
N PHE A 205 -19.12 -31.35 11.24
CA PHE A 205 -19.74 -32.09 12.36
C PHE A 205 -18.70 -32.59 13.37
N VAL A 206 -17.43 -32.23 13.16
CA VAL A 206 -16.34 -32.55 14.10
C VAL A 206 -16.27 -31.42 15.11
N GLY A 207 -16.72 -31.68 16.34
CA GLY A 207 -16.93 -30.66 17.37
C GLY A 207 -18.37 -30.14 17.38
N GLU A 208 -18.54 -28.87 17.76
CA GLU A 208 -19.86 -28.22 17.68
C GLU A 208 -20.23 -27.99 16.20
N PRO A 209 -21.41 -28.46 15.75
CA PRO A 209 -21.83 -28.30 14.36
C PRO A 209 -21.75 -26.84 13.93
N SER A 210 -20.90 -26.55 12.94
CA SER A 210 -20.68 -25.20 12.45
C SER A 210 -20.74 -25.15 10.94
N ARG A 211 -21.26 -24.04 10.41
CA ARG A 211 -21.38 -23.80 8.97
C ARG A 211 -20.38 -22.73 8.56
N HIS A 212 -19.62 -23.03 7.52
CA HIS A 212 -18.66 -22.13 6.89
C HIS A 212 -19.12 -21.81 5.48
N ASP A 213 -19.33 -20.52 5.23
CA ASP A 213 -19.77 -20.00 3.95
C ASP A 213 -18.54 -19.55 3.15
N VAL A 214 -18.34 -20.14 1.97
CA VAL A 214 -17.25 -19.81 1.05
C VAL A 214 -17.82 -19.01 -0.11
N THR A 215 -17.54 -17.71 -0.14
CA THR A 215 -17.91 -16.82 -1.24
C THR A 215 -16.91 -16.94 -2.38
N LEU A 216 -17.39 -17.07 -3.61
CA LEU A 216 -16.54 -17.04 -4.79
C LEU A 216 -16.36 -15.58 -5.23
N ASN A 217 -15.30 -14.94 -4.76
CA ASN A 217 -14.97 -13.58 -5.15
C ASN A 217 -14.25 -13.62 -6.50
N LEU A 218 -14.91 -13.12 -7.54
CA LEU A 218 -14.38 -13.10 -8.90
C LEU A 218 -14.01 -11.69 -9.31
N GLY A 219 -13.05 -11.62 -10.21
CA GLY A 219 -12.64 -10.38 -10.80
C GLY A 219 -11.98 -10.56 -12.15
N MET A 220 -11.47 -9.45 -12.66
CA MET A 220 -10.73 -9.39 -13.90
C MET A 220 -9.54 -8.48 -13.72
N TRP A 221 -8.41 -8.89 -14.28
CA TRP A 221 -7.18 -8.13 -14.26
C TRP A 221 -6.71 -7.96 -15.70
N THR A 222 -6.41 -6.73 -16.09
CA THR A 222 -5.91 -6.41 -17.43
C THR A 222 -4.72 -5.49 -17.35
N GLU A 223 -3.76 -5.70 -18.24
CA GLU A 223 -2.59 -4.84 -18.43
C GLU A 223 -2.51 -4.44 -19.90
N ALA A 224 -2.15 -3.20 -20.17
CA ALA A 224 -1.95 -2.69 -21.52
C ALA A 224 -0.66 -1.89 -21.59
N GLY A 225 0.21 -2.26 -22.53
CA GLY A 225 1.48 -1.61 -22.79
C GLY A 225 2.49 -1.79 -21.67
N GLY A 226 3.27 -2.86 -21.74
CA GLY A 226 4.47 -3.07 -20.93
C GLY A 226 5.72 -3.10 -21.79
N LEU A 227 6.85 -2.68 -21.22
CA LEU A 227 8.17 -2.74 -21.84
C LEU A 227 9.18 -3.26 -20.81
N GLU A 228 9.83 -4.38 -21.11
CA GLU A 228 11.03 -4.84 -20.41
C GLU A 228 12.25 -4.64 -21.33
N LEU A 229 13.30 -4.04 -20.80
CA LEU A 229 14.59 -3.87 -21.46
C LEU A 229 15.64 -4.64 -20.66
N HIS A 230 16.39 -5.51 -21.34
CA HIS A 230 17.49 -6.25 -20.76
C HIS A 230 18.74 -6.13 -21.62
N ARG A 231 19.87 -5.80 -20.97
CA ARG A 231 21.18 -5.96 -21.59
C ARG A 231 21.68 -7.38 -21.38
N THR A 232 21.93 -8.11 -22.46
CA THR A 232 22.42 -9.50 -22.45
C THR A 232 23.81 -9.59 -23.08
N ALA A 233 24.46 -10.74 -22.95
CA ALA A 233 25.71 -11.03 -23.66
C ALA A 233 25.54 -11.03 -25.19
N ALA A 234 24.31 -11.28 -25.68
CA ALA A 234 23.97 -11.33 -27.10
C ALA A 234 23.52 -9.98 -27.68
N GLY A 235 23.48 -8.91 -26.87
CA GLY A 235 22.97 -7.60 -27.27
C GLY A 235 21.81 -7.13 -26.39
N ASN A 236 20.97 -6.25 -26.91
CA ASN A 236 19.80 -5.75 -26.20
C ASN A 236 18.56 -6.59 -26.51
N ALA A 237 17.84 -7.00 -25.48
CA ALA A 237 16.55 -7.67 -25.60
C ALA A 237 15.45 -6.73 -25.11
N GLN A 238 14.37 -6.65 -25.87
CA GLN A 238 13.18 -5.88 -25.54
C GLN A 238 11.97 -6.81 -25.53
N LEU A 239 11.18 -6.77 -24.47
CA LEU A 239 9.89 -7.45 -24.40
C LEU A 239 8.78 -6.41 -24.29
N TRP A 240 7.83 -6.47 -25.20
CA TRP A 240 6.64 -5.65 -25.27
C TRP A 240 5.45 -6.48 -24.80
N LYS A 241 4.77 -6.06 -23.74
CA LYS A 241 3.49 -6.65 -23.29
C LYS A 241 2.37 -5.79 -23.86
N HIS A 242 1.80 -6.17 -25.01
CA HIS A 242 0.80 -5.32 -25.67
C HIS A 242 -0.50 -5.24 -24.88
N ALA A 243 -1.03 -6.42 -24.53
CA ALA A 243 -2.25 -6.53 -23.75
C ALA A 243 -2.32 -7.89 -23.05
N THR A 244 -2.75 -7.90 -21.79
CA THR A 244 -3.00 -9.12 -21.02
C THR A 244 -4.38 -9.04 -20.39
N ALA A 245 -5.10 -10.16 -20.36
CA ALA A 245 -6.39 -10.29 -19.72
C ALA A 245 -6.45 -11.60 -18.93
N ASN A 246 -6.71 -11.45 -17.62
CA ASN A 246 -6.81 -12.55 -16.68
C ASN A 246 -8.14 -12.50 -15.94
N VAL A 247 -8.69 -13.68 -15.63
CA VAL A 247 -9.74 -13.84 -14.63
C VAL A 247 -9.08 -14.01 -13.28
N THR A 248 -9.66 -13.42 -12.24
CA THR A 248 -9.15 -13.53 -10.86
C THR A 248 -10.16 -14.22 -9.95
N ILE A 249 -9.63 -14.97 -8.98
CA ILE A 249 -10.36 -15.59 -7.89
C ILE A 249 -9.68 -15.17 -6.59
N ASP A 250 -10.38 -14.43 -5.75
CA ASP A 250 -9.87 -14.02 -4.44
C ASP A 250 -10.16 -15.14 -3.43
N LEU A 251 -9.12 -15.89 -3.05
CA LEU A 251 -9.18 -16.95 -2.04
C LEU A 251 -9.48 -16.37 -0.64
N TRP A 252 -9.04 -15.14 -0.41
CA TRP A 252 -9.38 -14.34 0.75
C TRP A 252 -9.41 -12.86 0.35
N GLN A 253 -10.29 -12.09 0.99
CA GLN A 253 -10.43 -10.66 0.78
C GLN A 253 -10.94 -9.99 2.06
N SER A 254 -10.41 -8.81 2.38
CA SER A 254 -10.89 -8.00 3.50
C SER A 254 -12.27 -7.40 3.22
N ASP A 255 -12.96 -6.95 4.27
CA ASP A 255 -14.30 -6.36 4.14
C ASP A 255 -14.30 -5.04 3.34
N SER A 256 -13.23 -4.25 3.47
CA SER A 256 -13.00 -3.04 2.67
C SER A 256 -12.57 -3.35 1.23
N LEU A 257 -12.40 -4.63 0.88
CA LEU A 257 -11.83 -5.10 -0.38
C LEU A 257 -10.43 -4.55 -0.64
N ASP A 258 -9.71 -4.02 0.35
CA ASP A 258 -8.33 -3.61 0.13
C ASP A 258 -7.46 -4.84 0.02
N SER A 259 -7.36 -5.63 1.08
CA SER A 259 -6.43 -6.72 1.21
C SER A 259 -6.98 -7.98 0.58
N TYR A 260 -6.12 -8.74 -0.08
CA TYR A 260 -6.54 -9.98 -0.74
C TYR A 260 -5.41 -11.00 -0.85
N ALA A 261 -5.81 -12.26 -0.99
CA ALA A 261 -5.01 -13.35 -1.49
C ALA A 261 -5.75 -13.92 -2.71
N ARG A 262 -5.09 -13.96 -3.86
CA ARG A 262 -5.72 -14.11 -5.17
C ARG A 262 -4.98 -15.11 -6.04
N LEU A 263 -5.72 -15.85 -6.84
CA LEU A 263 -5.22 -16.52 -8.03
C LEU A 263 -5.70 -15.77 -9.27
N ARG A 264 -4.81 -15.52 -10.22
CA ARG A 264 -5.15 -14.99 -11.55
C ARG A 264 -4.67 -15.92 -12.64
N THR A 265 -5.42 -16.05 -13.72
CA THR A 265 -5.02 -16.83 -14.90
C THR A 265 -5.60 -16.23 -16.17
N GLY A 266 -4.88 -16.30 -17.27
CA GLY A 266 -5.35 -15.77 -18.54
C GLY A 266 -4.31 -15.77 -19.65
N LEU A 267 -4.50 -14.85 -20.60
CA LEU A 267 -3.73 -14.78 -21.84
C LEU A 267 -3.20 -13.36 -22.06
N GLY A 268 -1.98 -13.28 -22.58
CA GLY A 268 -1.33 -12.04 -23.01
C GLY A 268 -0.85 -12.11 -24.44
N LEU A 269 -0.86 -10.96 -25.12
CA LEU A 269 -0.21 -10.73 -26.40
C LEU A 269 1.10 -9.99 -26.16
N GLU A 270 2.20 -10.60 -26.58
CA GLU A 270 3.54 -10.05 -26.39
C GLU A 270 4.29 -9.93 -27.71
N GLY A 271 5.29 -9.05 -27.73
CA GLY A 271 6.28 -8.94 -28.79
C GLY A 271 7.68 -8.95 -28.19
N GLN A 272 8.60 -9.71 -28.75
CA GLN A 272 10.01 -9.67 -28.35
C GLN A 272 10.84 -9.17 -29.52
N HIS A 273 11.73 -8.23 -29.25
CA HIS A 273 12.77 -7.80 -30.18
C HIS A 273 14.13 -8.13 -29.59
N ASP A 274 14.96 -8.85 -30.34
CA ASP A 274 16.36 -9.03 -30.00
C ASP A 274 17.24 -8.92 -31.25
N ASP A 275 18.51 -8.59 -31.03
CA ASP A 275 19.49 -8.33 -32.11
C ASP A 275 19.77 -9.57 -32.99
N VAL A 276 19.37 -10.78 -32.56
CA VAL A 276 19.65 -12.05 -33.23
C VAL A 276 18.48 -12.53 -34.09
N ASN A 277 17.26 -12.45 -33.57
CA ASN A 277 16.04 -13.01 -34.15
C ASN A 277 15.10 -11.94 -34.72
N GLY A 278 15.38 -10.65 -34.50
CA GLY A 278 14.48 -9.56 -34.87
C GLY A 278 13.22 -9.52 -34.02
N TYR A 279 12.14 -8.93 -34.54
CA TYR A 279 10.86 -8.84 -33.84
C TYR A 279 9.98 -10.08 -34.05
N ARG A 280 9.45 -10.64 -32.96
CA ARG A 280 8.53 -11.79 -32.97
C ARG A 280 7.39 -11.57 -32.01
N SER A 281 6.19 -12.01 -32.38
CA SER A 281 5.02 -11.95 -31.49
C SER A 281 4.74 -13.30 -30.83
N ALA A 282 4.14 -13.26 -29.64
CA ALA A 282 3.77 -14.44 -28.87
C ALA A 282 2.39 -14.29 -28.24
N LEU A 283 1.71 -15.43 -28.07
CA LEU A 283 0.59 -15.57 -27.15
C LEU A 283 1.09 -16.23 -25.87
N THR A 284 0.94 -15.56 -24.74
CA THR A 284 1.43 -16.02 -23.44
C THR A 284 0.28 -16.51 -22.59
N ALA A 285 0.32 -17.76 -22.16
CA ALA A 285 -0.56 -18.23 -21.09
C ALA A 285 0.08 -17.91 -19.74
N GLY A 286 -0.63 -17.21 -18.88
CA GLY A 286 -0.12 -16.73 -17.60
C GLY A 286 -1.00 -17.16 -16.44
N SER A 287 -0.37 -17.43 -15.30
CA SER A 287 -1.02 -17.63 -14.01
C SER A 287 -0.19 -16.97 -12.91
N ALA A 288 -0.83 -16.43 -11.89
CA ALA A 288 -0.12 -15.94 -10.72
C ALA A 288 -0.93 -16.08 -9.44
N PHE A 289 -0.23 -16.26 -8.33
CA PHE A 289 -0.74 -16.05 -6.99
C PHE A 289 -0.28 -14.69 -6.48
N GLU A 290 -1.20 -13.90 -5.94
CA GLU A 290 -0.95 -12.55 -5.43
C GLU A 290 -1.48 -12.42 -4.00
N LEU A 291 -0.71 -11.75 -3.16
CA LEU A 291 -1.09 -11.36 -1.80
C LEU A 291 -0.75 -9.87 -1.67
N ASP A 292 -1.72 -9.05 -1.26
CA ASP A 292 -1.48 -7.64 -0.92
C ASP A 292 -2.25 -7.34 0.36
N VAL A 293 -1.55 -7.20 1.49
CA VAL A 293 -2.13 -7.11 2.82
C VAL A 293 -1.61 -5.89 3.56
N VAL A 294 -2.54 -5.03 3.98
CA VAL A 294 -2.24 -4.00 4.97
C VAL A 294 -2.36 -4.62 6.36
N VAL A 295 -1.27 -4.58 7.14
CA VAL A 295 -1.13 -5.39 8.36
C VAL A 295 -1.77 -4.70 9.57
N ASP A 296 -1.85 -3.38 9.57
CA ASP A 296 -2.39 -2.57 10.66
C ASP A 296 -3.55 -1.68 10.20
N ASP A 297 -4.36 -1.21 11.14
CA ASP A 297 -5.51 -0.34 10.86
C ASP A 297 -5.10 1.05 10.34
N ALA A 298 -3.93 1.55 10.75
CA ALA A 298 -3.41 2.85 10.35
C ALA A 298 -2.84 2.87 8.91
N GLY A 299 -2.55 1.70 8.34
CA GLY A 299 -1.96 1.56 7.01
C GLY A 299 -0.44 1.79 6.99
N PHE A 300 0.24 1.68 8.12
CA PHE A 300 1.67 1.88 8.21
C PHE A 300 2.50 0.76 7.61
N HIS A 301 1.95 -0.45 7.55
CA HIS A 301 2.65 -1.66 7.14
C HIS A 301 1.89 -2.34 6.00
N ASN A 302 2.58 -2.55 4.88
CA ASN A 302 2.05 -3.26 3.73
C ASN A 302 2.95 -4.42 3.32
N VAL A 303 2.37 -5.59 3.11
CA VAL A 303 3.05 -6.80 2.63
C VAL A 303 2.47 -7.19 1.28
N ARG A 304 3.34 -7.34 0.29
CA ARG A 304 2.99 -7.84 -1.04
C ARG A 304 3.77 -9.09 -1.36
N PHE A 305 3.10 -10.10 -1.88
CA PHE A 305 3.76 -11.28 -2.44
C PHE A 305 3.14 -11.61 -3.79
N GLU A 306 3.99 -11.96 -4.75
CA GLU A 306 3.58 -12.43 -6.05
C GLU A 306 4.39 -13.67 -6.42
N LEU A 307 3.70 -14.69 -6.95
CA LEU A 307 4.29 -15.83 -7.62
C LEU A 307 3.64 -15.98 -8.99
N GLY A 308 4.35 -15.64 -10.06
CA GLY A 308 3.89 -15.70 -11.43
C GLY A 308 4.54 -16.83 -12.23
N HIS A 309 3.78 -17.39 -13.16
CA HIS A 309 4.20 -18.38 -14.12
C HIS A 309 3.60 -18.06 -15.50
N GLU A 310 4.46 -17.87 -16.49
CA GLU A 310 4.11 -17.52 -17.86
C GLU A 310 4.71 -18.52 -18.85
N LEU A 311 3.94 -18.85 -19.89
CA LEU A 311 4.30 -19.78 -20.95
C LEU A 311 4.11 -19.10 -22.32
N PRO A 312 5.07 -18.27 -22.75
CA PRO A 312 5.00 -17.60 -24.05
C PRO A 312 5.10 -18.61 -25.21
N ARG A 313 4.16 -18.54 -26.14
CA ARG A 313 4.16 -19.29 -27.39
C ARG A 313 4.34 -18.34 -28.57
N TYR A 314 5.57 -18.29 -29.07
CA TYR A 314 5.92 -17.47 -30.24
C TYR A 314 5.28 -18.02 -31.51
N PHE A 315 4.70 -17.14 -32.33
CA PHE A 315 4.12 -17.54 -33.62
C PHE A 315 5.17 -18.01 -34.62
N VAL A 316 6.41 -17.52 -34.46
CA VAL A 316 7.59 -17.99 -35.19
C VAL A 316 8.53 -18.65 -34.20
N ALA A 317 8.76 -19.95 -34.38
CA ALA A 317 9.63 -20.71 -33.48
C ALA A 317 11.08 -20.21 -33.57
N PRO A 318 11.77 -20.01 -32.43
CA PRO A 318 13.20 -19.73 -32.44
C PRO A 318 13.97 -20.93 -33.05
N PRO A 319 15.01 -20.68 -33.86
CA PRO A 319 15.85 -21.77 -34.32
C PRO A 319 16.48 -22.52 -33.13
N ASN A 320 16.49 -23.85 -33.20
CA ASN A 320 17.08 -24.76 -32.19
C ASN A 320 16.47 -24.71 -30.78
N ARG A 321 15.18 -24.42 -30.64
CA ARG A 321 14.48 -24.51 -29.35
C ARG A 321 13.45 -25.64 -29.34
N ASP A 322 13.84 -26.77 -28.76
CA ASP A 322 12.96 -27.94 -28.59
C ASP A 322 12.06 -27.86 -27.34
N LYS A 323 12.29 -26.87 -26.47
CA LYS A 323 11.54 -26.66 -25.23
C LYS A 323 10.55 -25.50 -25.35
N LEU A 324 9.39 -25.66 -24.71
CA LEU A 324 8.45 -24.57 -24.51
C LEU A 324 9.09 -23.53 -23.60
N ALA A 325 9.04 -22.27 -24.02
CA ALA A 325 9.55 -21.17 -23.22
C ALA A 325 8.68 -20.97 -21.97
N GLN A 326 9.32 -20.64 -20.86
CA GLN A 326 8.75 -20.52 -19.54
C GLN A 326 9.39 -19.34 -18.80
N ARG A 327 8.56 -18.60 -18.05
CA ARG A 327 9.01 -17.61 -17.06
C ARG A 327 8.36 -17.90 -15.73
N LEU A 328 9.17 -17.94 -14.67
CA LEU A 328 8.74 -18.09 -13.29
C LEU A 328 9.27 -16.88 -12.53
N ARG A 329 8.40 -16.17 -11.83
CA ARG A 329 8.79 -15.03 -11.00
C ARG A 329 8.19 -15.17 -9.61
N ALA A 330 8.98 -14.84 -8.58
CA ALA A 330 8.50 -14.72 -7.22
C ALA A 330 9.03 -13.40 -6.64
N LYS A 331 8.18 -12.58 -6.02
CA LYS A 331 8.56 -11.30 -5.40
C LYS A 331 7.82 -11.16 -4.08
N LEU A 332 8.55 -10.97 -2.99
CA LEU A 332 8.04 -10.58 -1.68
C LEU A 332 8.49 -9.14 -1.42
N GLN A 333 7.59 -8.27 -1.01
CA GLN A 333 7.86 -6.88 -0.66
C GLN A 333 7.19 -6.55 0.67
N TYR A 334 7.91 -5.85 1.52
CA TYR A 334 7.42 -5.21 2.72
C TYR A 334 7.68 -3.71 2.63
N GLU A 335 6.68 -2.92 2.99
CA GLU A 335 6.76 -1.47 3.01
C GLU A 335 6.24 -0.93 4.33
N ALA A 336 7.00 -0.03 4.95
CA ALA A 336 6.68 0.56 6.25
C ALA A 336 6.83 2.08 6.21
N ILE A 337 5.83 2.83 6.69
CA ILE A 337 5.95 4.28 6.88
C ILE A 337 6.92 4.54 8.04
N VAL A 338 7.97 5.31 7.79
CA VAL A 338 8.98 5.67 8.80
C VAL A 338 8.81 7.10 9.30
N LEU A 339 8.32 8.01 8.46
CA LEU A 339 7.98 9.39 8.81
C LEU A 339 7.05 9.99 7.75
N ALA A 340 6.50 11.17 8.03
CA ALA A 340 5.80 11.98 7.03
C ALA A 340 6.32 13.42 7.04
N ILE A 341 6.39 14.05 5.87
CA ILE A 341 6.74 15.47 5.69
C ILE A 341 5.55 16.15 5.02
N ASN A 342 4.91 17.11 5.69
CA ASN A 342 3.70 17.77 5.18
C ASN A 342 2.61 16.75 4.75
N ASP A 343 2.34 15.77 5.63
CA ASP A 343 1.41 14.66 5.38
C ASP A 343 1.74 13.80 4.15
N GLN A 344 2.99 13.85 3.66
CA GLN A 344 3.49 12.98 2.59
C GLN A 344 4.38 11.89 3.22
N PRO A 345 3.97 10.61 3.17
CA PRO A 345 4.72 9.56 3.85
C PRO A 345 6.02 9.22 3.12
N LEU A 346 7.09 9.10 3.90
CA LEU A 346 8.33 8.46 3.51
C LEU A 346 8.33 7.04 4.06
N THR A 347 8.49 6.06 3.17
CA THR A 347 8.42 4.64 3.52
C THR A 347 9.74 3.95 3.27
N LEU A 348 10.12 3.04 4.17
CA LEU A 348 11.13 2.02 3.93
C LEU A 348 10.51 0.87 3.14
N LYS A 349 11.12 0.53 2.00
CA LYS A 349 10.77 -0.63 1.17
C LYS A 349 11.89 -1.66 1.27
N VAL A 350 11.52 -2.91 1.56
CA VAL A 350 12.40 -4.07 1.42
C VAL A 350 11.71 -5.07 0.50
N ALA A 351 12.40 -5.54 -0.53
CA ALA A 351 11.90 -6.58 -1.40
C ALA A 351 12.94 -7.68 -1.60
N ALA A 352 12.46 -8.89 -1.86
CA ALA A 352 13.28 -10.01 -2.29
C ALA A 352 12.51 -10.77 -3.36
N GLY A 353 13.19 -11.16 -4.42
CA GLY A 353 12.59 -11.88 -5.52
C GLY A 353 13.55 -12.82 -6.20
N GLY A 354 12.97 -13.69 -7.00
CA GLY A 354 13.68 -14.58 -7.90
C GLY A 354 12.93 -14.64 -9.22
N GLU A 355 13.67 -14.69 -10.31
CA GLU A 355 13.14 -14.97 -11.64
C GLU A 355 13.93 -16.12 -12.26
N LYS A 356 13.23 -17.04 -12.89
CA LYS A 356 13.80 -18.04 -13.77
C LYS A 356 13.10 -17.92 -15.11
N ARG A 357 13.85 -17.68 -16.18
CA ARG A 357 13.30 -17.55 -17.52
C ARG A 357 14.24 -18.21 -18.52
N ASP A 358 13.66 -18.77 -19.57
CA ASP A 358 14.43 -19.38 -20.65
C ASP A 358 14.06 -18.80 -22.01
N ASP A 359 13.27 -17.73 -22.08
CA ASP A 359 12.66 -17.18 -23.29
C ASP A 359 13.56 -16.18 -24.06
N ILE A 360 14.47 -15.48 -23.36
CA ILE A 360 15.43 -14.52 -23.93
C ILE A 360 16.76 -15.20 -24.30
N PRO A 361 17.25 -15.07 -25.55
CA PRO A 361 18.59 -15.54 -25.92
C PRO A 361 19.70 -14.90 -25.07
N GLY A 362 20.67 -15.70 -24.61
CA GLY A 362 21.81 -15.20 -23.83
C GLY A 362 21.52 -14.97 -22.34
N VAL A 363 20.29 -15.17 -21.88
CA VAL A 363 19.95 -15.26 -20.45
C VAL A 363 20.01 -16.74 -20.04
N PRO A 364 20.82 -17.12 -19.03
CA PRO A 364 20.90 -18.52 -18.59
C PRO A 364 19.58 -18.98 -17.96
N ASP A 365 19.16 -20.22 -18.25
CA ASP A 365 17.99 -20.90 -17.66
C ASP A 365 18.25 -21.30 -16.18
N GLN A 366 18.46 -20.30 -15.33
CA GLN A 366 18.72 -20.45 -13.91
C GLN A 366 17.97 -19.38 -13.11
N TRP A 367 17.82 -19.60 -11.80
CA TRP A 367 17.26 -18.59 -10.92
C TRP A 367 18.21 -17.41 -10.77
N ALA A 368 17.73 -16.22 -11.10
CA ALA A 368 18.34 -14.94 -10.77
C ALA A 368 17.62 -14.35 -9.56
N PHE A 369 18.36 -14.11 -8.47
CA PHE A 369 17.79 -13.54 -7.25
C PHE A 369 18.13 -12.06 -7.13
N VAL A 370 17.15 -11.29 -6.69
CA VAL A 370 17.25 -9.85 -6.49
C VAL A 370 16.73 -9.52 -5.10
N MET A 371 17.43 -8.65 -4.39
CA MET A 371 16.94 -8.04 -3.16
C MET A 371 16.99 -6.53 -3.32
N ASP A 372 16.00 -5.82 -2.80
CA ASP A 372 15.94 -4.36 -2.81
C ASP A 372 15.77 -3.86 -1.38
N ALA A 373 16.52 -2.82 -1.02
CA ALA A 373 16.28 -2.07 0.21
C ALA A 373 16.40 -0.58 -0.11
N GLY A 374 15.34 0.19 0.15
CA GLY A 374 15.27 1.57 -0.29
C GLY A 374 14.20 2.41 0.39
N LEU A 375 14.14 3.67 -0.01
CA LEU A 375 13.14 4.63 0.45
C LEU A 375 12.22 5.01 -0.70
N ARG A 376 10.92 5.14 -0.41
CA ARG A 376 9.94 5.73 -1.32
C ARG A 376 9.32 6.95 -0.68
N PHE A 377 9.25 8.04 -1.44
CA PHE A 377 8.46 9.20 -1.11
C PHE A 377 7.10 9.08 -1.78
N SER A 378 6.03 9.17 -0.99
CA SER A 378 4.67 9.04 -1.46
C SER A 378 3.98 10.40 -1.43
N LEU A 379 3.39 10.77 -2.56
CA LEU A 379 2.62 12.00 -2.75
C LEU A 379 1.12 11.70 -2.81
N TRP A 380 0.35 12.57 -2.16
CA TRP A 380 -1.12 12.57 -2.12
C TRP A 380 -1.75 11.27 -1.60
N ALA A 381 -1.09 10.58 -0.66
CA ALA A 381 -1.66 9.41 0.01
C ALA A 381 -2.82 9.84 0.92
N PRO A 382 -4.09 9.55 0.60
CA PRO A 382 -5.22 9.93 1.43
C PRO A 382 -5.29 9.03 2.68
N PRO A 383 -6.11 9.39 3.68
CA PRO A 383 -6.49 8.44 4.71
C PRO A 383 -7.22 7.23 4.13
N ARG A 384 -7.04 6.06 4.76
CA ARG A 384 -7.80 4.86 4.43
C ARG A 384 -9.28 5.04 4.78
N PRO A 385 -10.19 4.49 3.96
CA PRO A 385 -11.60 4.41 4.32
C PRO A 385 -11.77 3.58 5.60
N ARG A 386 -12.76 3.95 6.42
CA ARG A 386 -13.20 3.14 7.58
C ARG A 386 -13.88 1.86 7.14
#